data_AF-A0A3N5EXB0-F1
#
_entry.id   AF-A0A3N5EXB0-F1
#
_cell.length_a   1.000
_cell.length_b   1.000
_cell.length_c   1.000
_cell.angle_alpha   90.00
_cell.angle_beta   90.00
_cell.angle_gamma   90.00
#
_symmetry.space_group_name_H-M   'P 1'
#
loop_
_entity.id
_entity.type
_entity.pdbx_description
1 polymer ?
#
loop_
_entity_poly.entity_id
_entity_poly.type
_entity_poly.pdbx_seq_one_letter_code
_entity_poly.pdbx_strand_id
1 'polypeptide(L)'
;EGFPAPKPPRPHSPSETLKEFDSGVSEPYRLGEGDQVFVQVWEKPELSGVQFVGPDGALTIPLVGTMKVAGMTREEGAKAIRDSLARLYTGISVTLRVDQYVANRVTVVGRVKTPGVIRFEKPPSIMEAIARAGGLVDGPVNLTHCAVIRGRNRVAWIDLPSLMSGQELSLNLRLKAEDVVLIPEDGDLPVYVLGQVVKPGAFRWTRGMTVIDAIAQAGGVHRDSNSSSIVLVRPSTNRRVILSQDDILAPINAVNAGLERGDIIYVPTNILADVGYVLDKLNAFSWVFLADTLRGNR
;
A
#
# COMPACT_ATOMS: atom_id res chain seq x y z
N GLU A 1 -9.56 -5.32 -43.06
CA GLU A 1 -9.26 -6.31 -42.02
C GLU A 1 -9.05 -5.57 -40.71
N GLY A 2 -9.92 -5.81 -39.72
CA GLY A 2 -9.93 -5.05 -38.47
C GLY A 2 -8.80 -5.51 -37.54
N PHE A 3 -8.05 -4.55 -37.00
CA PHE A 3 -7.08 -4.81 -35.94
C PHE A 3 -7.77 -5.50 -34.76
N PRO A 4 -7.18 -6.58 -34.20
CA PRO A 4 -7.77 -7.27 -33.05
C PRO A 4 -7.90 -6.30 -31.88
N ALA A 5 -9.06 -6.32 -31.21
CA ALA A 5 -9.36 -5.47 -30.08
C ALA A 5 -8.29 -5.65 -28.96
N PRO A 6 -7.81 -4.55 -28.36
CA PRO A 6 -6.87 -4.63 -27.24
C PRO A 6 -7.50 -5.41 -26.09
N LYS A 7 -6.73 -6.32 -25.49
CA LYS A 7 -7.16 -7.10 -24.32
C LYS A 7 -7.49 -6.15 -23.15
N PRO A 8 -8.59 -6.39 -22.41
CA PRO A 8 -9.00 -5.50 -21.33
C PRO A 8 -7.94 -5.42 -20.21
N PRO A 9 -7.66 -4.24 -19.64
CA PRO A 9 -6.74 -4.08 -18.52
C PRO A 9 -7.32 -4.65 -17.22
N ARG A 10 -6.45 -5.12 -16.32
CA ARG A 10 -6.83 -5.88 -15.11
C ARG A 10 -7.09 -4.94 -13.90
N PRO A 11 -8.07 -5.24 -13.03
CA PRO A 11 -8.50 -4.38 -11.89
C PRO A 11 -7.59 -4.42 -10.67
N HIS A 12 -6.58 -5.27 -10.70
CA HIS A 12 -5.57 -5.40 -9.66
C HIS A 12 -4.21 -5.10 -10.28
N SER A 13 -3.24 -4.73 -9.43
CA SER A 13 -1.84 -4.70 -9.85
C SER A 13 -1.53 -6.01 -10.58
N PRO A 14 -0.97 -5.98 -11.81
CA PRO A 14 -0.72 -7.18 -12.59
C PRO A 14 -0.01 -8.22 -11.74
N SER A 15 -0.32 -9.50 -11.95
CA SER A 15 0.31 -10.60 -11.21
C SER A 15 1.85 -10.56 -11.31
N GLU A 16 2.41 -9.92 -12.35
CA GLU A 16 3.83 -9.59 -12.49
C GLU A 16 4.31 -8.47 -11.54
N THR A 17 3.56 -7.39 -11.38
CA THR A 17 3.86 -6.32 -10.40
C THR A 17 3.70 -6.79 -8.96
N LEU A 18 2.71 -7.67 -8.70
CA LEU A 18 2.58 -8.37 -7.42
C LEU A 18 3.72 -9.36 -7.21
N LYS A 19 4.13 -10.09 -8.27
CA LYS A 19 5.35 -10.89 -8.24
C LYS A 19 6.57 -10.01 -8.00
N GLU A 20 6.71 -8.79 -8.51
CA GLU A 20 7.82 -7.89 -8.16
C GLU A 20 7.74 -7.38 -6.70
N PHE A 21 6.52 -7.33 -6.15
CA PHE A 21 6.27 -7.04 -4.74
C PHE A 21 6.57 -8.23 -3.80
N ASP A 22 6.44 -9.45 -4.33
CA ASP A 22 6.61 -10.75 -3.69
C ASP A 22 8.01 -11.38 -3.98
N SER A 23 8.68 -10.97 -5.07
CA SER A 23 9.95 -11.51 -5.58
C SER A 23 11.17 -10.95 -4.87
N GLY A 24 10.96 -10.34 -3.70
CA GLY A 24 11.97 -10.42 -2.67
C GLY A 24 12.03 -11.87 -2.20
N VAL A 25 12.69 -12.73 -3.00
CA VAL A 25 13.14 -14.09 -2.67
C VAL A 25 13.24 -14.21 -1.16
N SER A 26 12.29 -14.91 -0.52
CA SER A 26 12.15 -15.11 0.94
C SER A 26 13.38 -14.60 1.69
N GLU A 27 13.47 -13.28 1.91
CA GLU A 27 14.71 -12.71 2.42
C GLU A 27 14.88 -13.33 3.81
N PRO A 28 15.98 -14.04 4.08
CA PRO A 28 16.15 -14.72 5.34
C PRO A 28 15.96 -13.69 6.46
N TYR A 29 15.14 -14.06 7.45
CA TYR A 29 14.75 -13.16 8.52
C TYR A 29 15.99 -12.49 9.12
N ARG A 30 15.97 -11.16 9.14
CA ARG A 30 17.02 -10.35 9.75
C ARG A 30 16.58 -9.96 11.15
N LEU A 31 17.46 -10.17 12.11
CA LEU A 31 17.24 -9.81 13.50
C LEU A 31 16.93 -8.31 13.61
N GLY A 32 15.87 -8.00 14.33
CA GLY A 32 15.41 -6.63 14.57
C GLY A 32 15.47 -6.27 16.05
N GLU A 33 15.40 -4.97 16.32
CA GLU A 33 15.32 -4.44 17.68
C GLU A 33 14.11 -5.03 18.42
N GLY A 34 14.32 -5.41 19.67
CA GLY A 34 13.31 -6.02 20.53
C GLY A 34 13.15 -7.54 20.35
N ASP A 35 13.78 -8.16 19.35
CA ASP A 35 13.69 -9.61 19.18
C ASP A 35 14.22 -10.37 20.40
N GLN A 36 13.49 -11.43 20.79
CA GLN A 36 13.94 -12.38 21.77
C GLN A 36 14.56 -13.58 21.06
N VAL A 37 15.82 -13.84 21.33
CA VAL A 37 16.59 -14.94 20.74
C VAL A 37 17.06 -15.91 21.82
N PHE A 38 17.07 -17.19 21.49
CA PHE A 38 17.73 -18.21 22.28
C PHE A 38 19.10 -18.51 21.68
N VAL A 39 20.15 -18.23 22.44
CA VAL A 39 21.52 -18.59 22.10
C VAL A 39 21.80 -19.94 22.72
N GLN A 40 22.14 -20.93 21.89
CA GLN A 40 22.56 -22.24 22.35
C GLN A 40 24.04 -22.42 22.04
N VAL A 41 24.86 -22.59 23.07
CA VAL A 41 26.28 -22.92 22.96
C VAL A 41 26.46 -24.37 23.39
N TRP A 42 26.85 -25.23 22.45
CA TRP A 42 27.01 -26.65 22.72
C TRP A 42 28.09 -26.88 23.78
N GLU A 43 27.85 -27.85 24.69
CA GLU A 43 28.73 -28.18 25.83
C GLU A 43 28.98 -27.03 26.84
N LYS A 44 28.30 -25.89 26.68
CA LYS A 44 28.42 -24.70 27.54
C LYS A 44 27.03 -24.14 27.90
N PRO A 45 26.26 -24.84 28.75
CA PRO A 45 24.96 -24.36 29.19
C PRO A 45 25.03 -23.00 29.90
N GLU A 46 26.15 -22.67 30.55
CA GLU A 46 26.40 -21.39 31.22
C GLU A 46 26.49 -20.19 30.26
N LEU A 47 26.74 -20.45 28.96
CA LEU A 47 26.75 -19.43 27.89
C LEU A 47 25.46 -19.46 27.06
N SER A 48 24.57 -20.41 27.35
CA SER A 48 23.30 -20.57 26.65
C SER A 48 22.19 -19.83 27.39
N GLY A 49 21.21 -19.30 26.66
CA GLY A 49 20.07 -18.66 27.28
C GLY A 49 19.28 -17.75 26.34
N VAL A 50 18.19 -17.23 26.90
CA VAL A 50 17.37 -16.19 26.27
C VAL A 50 18.11 -14.86 26.35
N GLN A 51 18.17 -14.16 25.22
CA GLN A 51 18.74 -12.84 25.07
C GLN A 51 17.80 -11.94 24.28
N PHE A 52 17.92 -10.63 24.47
CA PHE A 52 17.11 -9.63 23.81
C PHE A 52 17.98 -8.72 22.94
N VAL A 53 17.52 -8.43 21.73
CA VAL A 53 18.13 -7.39 20.90
C VAL A 53 17.68 -6.04 21.45
N GLY A 54 18.64 -5.26 21.96
CA GLY A 54 18.41 -3.93 22.50
C GLY A 54 17.92 -2.92 21.44
N PRO A 55 17.45 -1.74 21.86
CA PRO A 55 16.99 -0.67 20.96
C PRO A 55 18.12 -0.04 20.13
N ASP A 56 19.38 -0.30 20.48
CA ASP A 56 20.57 0.04 19.70
C ASP A 56 20.91 -1.03 18.64
N GLY A 57 20.12 -2.10 18.58
CA GLY A 57 20.32 -3.25 17.72
C GLY A 57 21.40 -4.22 18.21
N ALA A 58 21.82 -4.13 19.47
CA ALA A 58 22.86 -4.99 20.05
C ALA A 58 22.29 -6.14 20.89
N LEU A 59 22.98 -7.27 20.87
CA LEU A 59 22.73 -8.43 21.73
C LEU A 59 23.80 -8.48 22.80
N THR A 60 23.43 -8.72 24.06
CA THR A 60 24.40 -8.92 25.15
C THR A 60 24.69 -10.40 25.31
N ILE A 61 25.95 -10.80 25.20
CA ILE A 61 26.39 -12.17 25.38
C ILE A 61 27.28 -12.25 26.63
N PRO A 62 27.02 -13.19 27.57
CA PRO A 62 27.89 -13.41 28.72
C PRO A 62 29.36 -13.58 28.31
N LEU A 63 30.28 -12.97 29.06
CA LEU A 63 31.75 -12.98 28.85
C LEU A 63 32.26 -12.27 27.59
N VAL A 64 31.41 -12.00 26.60
CA VAL A 64 31.77 -11.25 25.38
C VAL A 64 31.37 -9.78 25.49
N GLY A 65 30.23 -9.49 26.10
CA GLY A 65 29.63 -8.15 26.14
C GLY A 65 28.62 -7.93 25.02
N THR A 66 28.39 -6.67 24.69
CA THR A 66 27.41 -6.23 23.67
C THR A 66 27.97 -6.34 22.26
N MET A 67 27.18 -6.90 21.34
CA MET A 67 27.54 -6.99 19.92
C MET A 67 26.37 -6.63 19.03
N LYS A 68 26.62 -5.89 17.94
CA LYS A 68 25.56 -5.46 17.01
C LYS A 68 25.08 -6.64 16.17
N VAL A 69 23.79 -6.93 16.21
CA VAL A 69 23.17 -8.06 15.48
C VAL A 69 21.99 -7.62 14.61
N ALA A 70 21.47 -6.41 14.81
CA ALA A 70 20.38 -5.89 13.97
C ALA A 70 20.77 -5.89 12.48
N GLY A 71 19.89 -6.44 11.64
CA GLY A 71 20.13 -6.62 10.22
C GLY A 71 20.84 -7.93 9.85
N MET A 72 21.42 -8.68 10.79
CA MET A 72 22.03 -9.98 10.52
C MET A 72 20.97 -11.08 10.40
N THR A 73 21.23 -12.12 9.60
CA THR A 73 20.46 -13.37 9.67
C THR A 73 20.80 -14.15 10.94
N ARG A 74 20.02 -15.19 11.25
CA ARG A 74 20.30 -16.08 12.41
C ARG A 74 21.66 -16.75 12.29
N GLU A 75 22.01 -17.16 11.07
CA GLU A 75 23.24 -17.85 10.74
C GLU A 75 24.44 -16.88 10.84
N GLU A 76 24.28 -15.65 10.34
CA GLU A 76 25.27 -14.57 10.48
C GLU A 76 25.49 -14.21 11.96
N GLY A 77 24.41 -14.06 12.73
CA GLY A 77 24.45 -13.78 14.17
C GLY A 77 25.12 -14.91 14.95
N ALA A 78 24.76 -16.17 14.70
CA ALA A 78 25.38 -17.33 15.33
C ALA A 78 26.89 -17.40 15.05
N LYS A 79 27.29 -17.14 13.80
CA LYS A 79 28.70 -17.08 13.41
C LYS A 79 29.45 -15.97 14.15
N ALA A 80 28.87 -14.78 14.23
CA ALA A 80 29.50 -13.64 14.92
C ALA A 80 29.67 -13.89 16.44
N ILE A 81 28.68 -14.55 17.09
CA ILE A 81 28.78 -14.96 18.49
C ILE A 81 29.89 -15.99 18.68
N ARG A 82 29.91 -17.02 17.82
CA ARG A 82 30.96 -18.06 17.82
C ARG A 82 32.36 -17.45 17.68
N ASP A 83 32.54 -16.56 16.71
CA ASP A 83 33.84 -15.91 16.43
C ASP A 83 34.31 -15.07 17.63
N SER A 84 33.36 -14.43 18.33
CA SER A 84 33.67 -13.64 19.53
C SER A 84 34.06 -14.51 20.72
N LEU A 85 33.35 -15.63 20.93
CA LEU A 85 33.63 -16.61 21.99
C LEU A 85 34.88 -17.46 21.70
N ALA A 86 35.28 -17.62 20.42
CA ALA A 86 36.46 -18.37 20.01
C ALA A 86 37.78 -17.82 20.59
N ARG A 87 37.79 -16.56 21.04
CA ARG A 87 38.92 -15.94 21.76
C ARG A 87 39.10 -16.48 23.17
N LEU A 88 38.07 -17.08 23.75
CA LEU A 88 38.05 -17.58 25.12
C LEU A 88 37.88 -19.11 25.18
N TYR A 89 37.26 -19.72 24.15
CA TYR A 89 36.96 -21.15 24.10
C TYR A 89 37.29 -21.75 22.74
N THR A 90 37.85 -22.97 22.72
CA THR A 90 38.14 -23.72 21.49
C THR A 90 37.05 -24.76 21.20
N GLY A 91 36.77 -25.02 19.92
CA GLY A 91 35.87 -26.11 19.50
C GLY A 91 34.37 -25.91 19.76
N ILE A 92 33.94 -24.69 20.12
CA ILE A 92 32.53 -24.41 20.41
C ILE A 92 31.67 -24.29 19.15
N SER A 93 30.42 -24.76 19.27
CA SER A 93 29.37 -24.57 18.26
C SER A 93 28.23 -23.75 18.83
N VAL A 94 27.75 -22.78 18.06
CA VAL A 94 26.69 -21.85 18.47
C VAL A 94 25.52 -21.95 17.49
N THR A 95 24.32 -22.08 18.04
CA THR A 95 23.06 -22.00 17.30
C THR A 95 22.26 -20.82 17.83
N LEU A 96 21.71 -20.02 16.93
CA LEU A 96 20.80 -18.92 17.26
C LEU A 96 19.40 -19.26 16.77
N ARG A 97 18.42 -19.25 17.67
CA ARG A 97 16.99 -19.34 17.32
C ARG A 97 16.28 -18.08 17.77
N VAL A 98 15.29 -17.63 17.02
CA VAL A 98 14.41 -16.54 17.46
C VAL A 98 13.22 -17.17 18.16
N ASP A 99 13.03 -16.82 19.44
CA ASP A 99 11.89 -17.26 20.26
C ASP A 99 10.68 -16.34 20.04
N GLN A 100 10.92 -15.04 19.97
CA GLN A 100 9.89 -14.04 19.74
C GLN A 100 10.37 -12.99 18.74
N TYR A 101 9.64 -12.87 17.64
CA TYR A 101 9.87 -11.90 16.59
C TYR A 101 9.12 -10.61 16.95
N VAL A 102 9.76 -9.69 17.64
CA VAL A 102 9.13 -8.43 18.06
C VAL A 102 9.10 -7.44 16.90
N ALA A 103 10.05 -7.55 15.96
CA ALA A 103 10.14 -6.68 14.81
C ALA A 103 9.10 -6.98 13.70
N ASN A 104 8.39 -8.11 13.75
CA ASN A 104 7.43 -8.48 12.70
C ASN A 104 6.00 -8.08 13.09
N ARG A 105 5.73 -6.77 13.03
CA ARG A 105 4.40 -6.19 13.24
C ARG A 105 3.84 -5.63 11.94
N VAL A 106 2.53 -5.74 11.80
CA VAL A 106 1.73 -5.19 10.70
C VAL A 106 0.62 -4.35 11.31
N THR A 107 0.30 -3.22 10.70
CA THR A 107 -0.81 -2.38 11.14
C THR A 107 -2.03 -2.67 10.27
N VAL A 108 -3.16 -3.03 10.87
CA VAL A 108 -4.42 -3.25 10.14
C VAL A 108 -5.41 -2.18 10.56
N VAL A 109 -5.95 -1.43 9.60
CA VAL A 109 -6.83 -0.28 9.85
C VAL A 109 -8.03 -0.27 8.90
N GLY A 110 -9.08 0.43 9.34
CA GLY A 110 -10.34 0.55 8.63
C GLY A 110 -11.32 -0.58 8.97
N ARG A 111 -12.04 -1.10 7.97
CA ARG A 111 -13.23 -1.95 8.16
C ARG A 111 -12.96 -3.41 8.59
N VAL A 112 -12.28 -3.58 9.72
CA VAL A 112 -12.03 -4.85 10.41
C VAL A 112 -12.61 -4.81 11.81
N LYS A 113 -12.88 -5.97 12.42
CA LYS A 113 -13.50 -6.03 13.76
C LYS A 113 -12.60 -5.42 14.84
N THR A 114 -11.29 -5.63 14.73
CA THR A 114 -10.29 -5.15 15.70
C THR A 114 -9.13 -4.47 14.96
N PRO A 115 -9.24 -3.16 14.64
CA PRO A 115 -8.13 -2.43 14.05
C PRO A 115 -7.00 -2.21 15.06
N GLY A 116 -5.76 -2.15 14.57
CA GLY A 116 -4.59 -1.89 15.39
C GLY A 116 -3.32 -2.56 14.88
N VAL A 117 -2.27 -2.50 15.70
CA VAL A 117 -0.97 -3.13 15.42
C VAL A 117 -1.01 -4.59 15.85
N ILE A 118 -0.77 -5.49 14.91
CA ILE A 118 -0.79 -6.94 15.12
C ILE A 118 0.63 -7.48 14.95
N ARG A 119 1.07 -8.32 15.89
CA ARG A 119 2.39 -8.97 15.88
C ARG A 119 2.27 -10.40 15.36
N PHE A 120 3.25 -10.82 14.55
CA PHE A 120 3.29 -12.15 13.94
C PHE A 120 4.65 -12.80 14.13
N GLU A 121 4.66 -14.11 14.37
CA GLU A 121 5.90 -14.90 14.48
C GLU A 121 6.64 -15.05 13.14
N LYS A 122 5.93 -14.93 12.01
CA LYS A 122 6.48 -15.01 10.65
C LYS A 122 5.78 -14.01 9.74
N PRO A 123 6.40 -13.57 8.63
CA PRO A 123 5.78 -12.65 7.67
C PRO A 123 4.38 -13.15 7.24
N PRO A 124 3.30 -12.48 7.67
CA PRO A 124 1.96 -12.98 7.43
C PRO A 124 1.51 -12.70 5.99
N SER A 125 0.49 -13.41 5.51
CA SER A 125 -0.24 -12.98 4.32
C SER A 125 -1.30 -11.91 4.66
N ILE A 126 -1.82 -11.22 3.64
CA ILE A 126 -2.96 -10.30 3.81
C ILE A 126 -4.13 -11.01 4.51
N MET A 127 -4.43 -12.23 4.07
CA MET A 127 -5.55 -13.00 4.61
C MET A 127 -5.33 -13.38 6.08
N GLU A 128 -4.10 -13.78 6.46
CA GLU A 128 -3.72 -14.03 7.86
C GLU A 128 -3.84 -12.77 8.71
N ALA A 129 -3.48 -11.61 8.17
CA ALA A 129 -3.59 -10.33 8.86
C ALA A 129 -5.05 -9.91 9.12
N ILE A 130 -5.91 -10.01 8.09
CA ILE A 130 -7.34 -9.73 8.22
C ILE A 130 -8.00 -10.71 9.20
N ALA A 131 -7.66 -12.00 9.14
CA ALA A 131 -8.19 -13.00 10.06
C ALA A 131 -7.80 -12.69 11.52
N ARG A 132 -6.54 -12.31 11.77
CA ARG A 132 -6.07 -11.88 13.10
C ARG A 132 -6.72 -10.58 13.59
N ALA A 133 -7.14 -9.70 12.69
CA ALA A 133 -7.93 -8.51 13.00
C ALA A 133 -9.41 -8.83 13.32
N GLY A 134 -9.77 -10.11 13.48
CA GLY A 134 -11.14 -10.56 13.74
C GLY A 134 -12.00 -10.70 12.48
N GLY A 135 -11.38 -10.61 11.30
CA GLY A 135 -12.09 -10.60 10.03
C GLY A 135 -12.68 -9.22 9.69
N LEU A 136 -13.38 -9.20 8.58
CA LEU A 136 -14.05 -8.00 8.07
C LEU A 136 -15.35 -7.75 8.85
N VAL A 137 -15.74 -6.48 8.98
CA VAL A 137 -16.99 -6.13 9.65
C VAL A 137 -18.18 -6.47 8.75
N ASP A 138 -19.05 -7.36 9.24
CA ASP A 138 -20.30 -7.77 8.58
C ASP A 138 -21.19 -6.54 8.30
N GLY A 139 -21.86 -6.50 7.14
CA GLY A 139 -22.75 -5.39 6.78
C GLY A 139 -23.21 -5.43 5.32
N PRO A 140 -24.13 -4.52 4.92
CA PRO A 140 -24.70 -4.49 3.56
C PRO A 140 -23.73 -3.97 2.49
N VAL A 141 -22.47 -3.77 2.86
CA VAL A 141 -21.41 -3.14 2.09
C VAL A 141 -20.62 -4.22 1.36
N ASN A 142 -20.52 -4.08 0.03
CA ASN A 142 -19.65 -4.93 -0.78
C ASN A 142 -18.23 -4.38 -0.71
N LEU A 143 -17.38 -5.06 0.05
CA LEU A 143 -15.96 -4.77 0.07
C LEU A 143 -15.38 -5.03 -1.32
N THR A 144 -14.77 -4.00 -1.90
CA THR A 144 -14.20 -4.10 -3.24
C THR A 144 -12.70 -4.36 -3.16
N HIS A 145 -11.95 -3.55 -2.40
CA HIS A 145 -10.49 -3.60 -2.42
C HIS A 145 -9.87 -3.34 -1.04
N CYS A 146 -8.63 -3.77 -0.84
CA CYS A 146 -7.76 -3.27 0.22
C CYS A 146 -6.44 -2.73 -0.35
N ALA A 147 -5.79 -1.86 0.42
CA ALA A 147 -4.48 -1.32 0.08
C ALA A 147 -3.43 -1.86 1.06
N VAL A 148 -2.30 -2.33 0.53
CA VAL A 148 -1.08 -2.60 1.29
C VAL A 148 -0.09 -1.48 1.04
N ILE A 149 0.26 -0.76 2.10
CA ILE A 149 1.20 0.35 2.07
C ILE A 149 2.52 -0.14 2.68
N ARG A 150 3.61 -0.04 1.92
CA ARG A 150 4.96 -0.47 2.32
C ARG A 150 5.94 0.70 2.26
N GLY A 151 6.50 1.06 3.41
CA GLY A 151 7.38 2.24 3.51
C GLY A 151 6.65 3.54 3.15
N ARG A 152 7.35 4.49 2.52
CA ARG A 152 6.79 5.83 2.26
C ARG A 152 5.98 5.97 0.97
N ASN A 153 6.30 5.20 -0.08
CA ASN A 153 5.77 5.45 -1.43
C ASN A 153 5.30 4.20 -2.21
N ARG A 154 5.15 3.03 -1.57
CA ARG A 154 4.67 1.82 -2.26
C ARG A 154 3.27 1.47 -1.78
N VAL A 155 2.30 1.44 -2.70
CA VAL A 155 0.92 1.02 -2.43
C VAL A 155 0.56 -0.06 -3.44
N ALA A 156 0.10 -1.21 -2.95
CA ALA A 156 -0.49 -2.27 -3.76
C ALA A 156 -1.99 -2.35 -3.47
N TRP A 157 -2.81 -2.39 -4.52
CA TRP A 157 -4.26 -2.55 -4.40
C TRP A 157 -4.63 -4.00 -4.69
N ILE A 158 -5.46 -4.57 -3.83
CA ILE A 158 -5.84 -5.98 -3.84
C ILE A 158 -7.36 -6.07 -3.91
N ASP A 159 -7.87 -6.81 -4.88
CA ASP A 159 -9.29 -7.15 -4.96
C ASP A 159 -9.63 -8.20 -3.88
N LEU A 160 -10.42 -7.77 -2.89
CA LEU A 160 -10.79 -8.62 -1.76
C LEU A 160 -11.76 -9.75 -2.17
N PRO A 161 -12.79 -9.53 -3.01
CA PRO A 161 -13.69 -10.59 -3.46
C PRO A 161 -12.99 -11.77 -4.15
N SER A 162 -12.09 -11.52 -5.11
CA SER A 162 -11.35 -12.60 -5.79
C SER A 162 -10.35 -13.28 -4.88
N LEU A 163 -9.75 -12.56 -3.93
CA LEU A 163 -8.88 -13.16 -2.91
C LEU A 163 -9.66 -14.05 -1.94
N MET A 164 -10.79 -13.57 -1.42
CA MET A 164 -11.60 -14.28 -0.42
C MET A 164 -12.35 -15.48 -0.98
N SER A 165 -12.78 -15.41 -2.24
CA SER A 165 -13.40 -16.53 -2.95
C SER A 165 -12.39 -17.59 -3.43
N GLY A 166 -11.08 -17.31 -3.30
CA GLY A 166 -10.02 -18.20 -3.75
C GLY A 166 -9.83 -18.25 -5.27
N GLN A 167 -10.50 -17.37 -6.03
CA GLN A 167 -10.36 -17.29 -7.49
C GLN A 167 -8.95 -16.87 -7.91
N GLU A 168 -8.33 -15.95 -7.16
CA GLU A 168 -7.01 -15.43 -7.49
C GLU A 168 -6.08 -15.38 -6.27
N LEU A 169 -5.53 -16.54 -5.90
CA LEU A 169 -4.62 -16.66 -4.75
C LEU A 169 -3.30 -15.87 -4.92
N SER A 170 -2.93 -15.48 -6.14
CA SER A 170 -1.79 -14.59 -6.39
C SER A 170 -1.98 -13.19 -5.79
N LEU A 171 -3.20 -12.82 -5.43
CA LEU A 171 -3.51 -11.59 -4.70
C LEU A 171 -3.15 -11.68 -3.20
N ASN A 172 -2.88 -12.88 -2.66
CA ASN A 172 -2.59 -13.11 -1.25
C ASN A 172 -1.13 -12.79 -0.88
N LEU A 173 -0.77 -11.52 -1.05
CA LEU A 173 0.59 -11.03 -0.87
C LEU A 173 1.14 -11.31 0.54
N ARG A 174 2.44 -11.63 0.61
CA ARG A 174 3.20 -11.66 1.88
C ARG A 174 3.53 -10.24 2.34
N LEU A 175 3.10 -9.93 3.56
CA LEU A 175 3.36 -8.69 4.26
C LEU A 175 4.75 -8.71 4.88
N LYS A 176 5.40 -7.55 4.90
CA LYS A 176 6.66 -7.30 5.58
C LYS A 176 6.40 -6.53 6.87
N ALA A 177 7.41 -6.51 7.75
CA ALA A 177 7.39 -5.67 8.94
C ALA A 177 7.09 -4.20 8.57
N GLU A 178 6.27 -3.54 9.38
CA GLU A 178 5.77 -2.17 9.21
C GLU A 178 4.82 -1.94 8.03
N ASP A 179 4.39 -3.00 7.32
CA ASP A 179 3.33 -2.83 6.32
C ASP A 179 2.02 -2.39 6.99
N VAL A 180 1.27 -1.54 6.30
CA VAL A 180 -0.08 -1.12 6.70
C VAL A 180 -1.09 -1.71 5.74
N VAL A 181 -2.02 -2.49 6.27
CA VAL A 181 -3.18 -3.00 5.54
C VAL A 181 -4.36 -2.09 5.83
N LEU A 182 -4.78 -1.33 4.82
CA LEU A 182 -5.94 -0.45 4.89
C LEU A 182 -7.12 -1.10 4.18
N ILE A 183 -8.19 -1.35 4.93
CA ILE A 183 -9.47 -1.77 4.40
C ILE A 183 -10.39 -0.55 4.45
N PRO A 184 -10.70 0.09 3.31
CA PRO A 184 -11.61 1.23 3.30
C PRO A 184 -12.94 0.91 3.98
N GLU A 185 -13.44 1.83 4.81
CA GLU A 185 -14.82 1.84 5.26
C GLU A 185 -15.68 2.38 4.12
N ASP A 186 -16.74 1.67 3.71
CA ASP A 186 -17.59 2.17 2.63
C ASP A 186 -18.21 3.54 2.97
N GLY A 187 -18.25 4.41 1.95
CA GLY A 187 -18.86 5.71 2.02
C GLY A 187 -18.83 6.47 0.70
N ASP A 188 -17.65 6.88 0.22
CA ASP A 188 -17.53 7.72 -0.98
C ASP A 188 -16.17 7.48 -1.65
N LEU A 189 -16.16 6.91 -2.87
CA LEU A 189 -15.03 7.13 -3.77
C LEU A 189 -14.96 8.65 -3.99
N PRO A 190 -13.91 9.33 -3.50
CA PRO A 190 -13.86 10.79 -3.55
C PRO A 190 -13.73 11.25 -5.00
N VAL A 191 -14.13 12.49 -5.26
CA VAL A 191 -13.75 13.22 -6.47
C VAL A 191 -12.40 13.86 -6.20
N TYR A 192 -11.49 13.79 -7.16
CA TYR A 192 -10.18 14.42 -7.05
C TYR A 192 -10.16 15.75 -7.78
N VAL A 193 -9.76 16.82 -7.11
CA VAL A 193 -9.57 18.14 -7.73
C VAL A 193 -8.09 18.48 -7.68
N LEU A 194 -7.49 18.64 -8.86
CA LEU A 194 -6.05 18.80 -9.03
C LEU A 194 -5.74 20.01 -9.92
N GLY A 195 -4.52 20.54 -9.81
CA GLY A 195 -4.06 21.68 -10.62
C GLY A 195 -4.18 23.02 -9.89
N GLN A 196 -4.44 24.10 -10.64
CA GLN A 196 -4.52 25.49 -10.14
C GLN A 196 -5.82 25.82 -9.39
N VAL A 197 -6.05 25.10 -8.29
CA VAL A 197 -7.12 25.36 -7.32
C VAL A 197 -6.53 25.72 -5.97
N VAL A 198 -7.30 26.41 -5.13
CA VAL A 198 -6.81 26.90 -3.81
C VAL A 198 -6.41 25.73 -2.90
N LYS A 199 -7.14 24.61 -2.95
CA LYS A 199 -6.86 23.38 -2.17
C LYS A 199 -6.97 22.15 -3.08
N PRO A 200 -5.89 21.70 -3.72
CA PRO A 200 -5.92 20.45 -4.47
C PRO A 200 -6.00 19.25 -3.51
N GLY A 201 -6.77 18.22 -3.85
CA GLY A 201 -6.96 17.06 -2.99
C GLY A 201 -8.17 16.19 -3.33
N ALA A 202 -8.42 15.21 -2.47
CA ALA A 202 -9.58 14.34 -2.53
C ALA A 202 -10.75 14.96 -1.77
N PHE A 203 -11.92 15.02 -2.41
CA PHE A 203 -13.14 15.61 -1.85
C PHE A 203 -14.24 14.57 -1.81
N ARG A 204 -15.04 14.63 -0.75
CA ARG A 204 -16.15 13.71 -0.55
C ARG A 204 -17.17 13.91 -1.68
N TRP A 205 -17.46 12.84 -2.42
CA TRP A 205 -18.51 12.85 -3.43
C TRP A 205 -19.90 12.88 -2.78
N THR A 206 -20.84 13.64 -3.34
CA THR A 206 -22.24 13.62 -2.93
C THR A 206 -23.16 13.43 -4.15
N ARG A 207 -24.33 12.84 -3.95
CA ARG A 207 -25.27 12.59 -5.05
C ARG A 207 -25.72 13.91 -5.69
N GLY A 208 -25.54 14.03 -7.01
CA GLY A 208 -25.85 15.26 -7.77
C GLY A 208 -24.74 16.30 -7.76
N MET A 209 -23.57 15.99 -7.20
CA MET A 209 -22.40 16.88 -7.22
C MET A 209 -21.91 17.11 -8.64
N THR A 210 -21.55 18.35 -8.93
CA THR A 210 -21.07 18.80 -10.24
C THR A 210 -19.60 19.21 -10.19
N VAL A 211 -18.97 19.37 -11.36
CA VAL A 211 -17.59 19.88 -11.48
C VAL A 211 -17.42 21.21 -10.75
N ILE A 212 -18.43 22.08 -10.83
CA ILE A 212 -18.44 23.39 -10.15
C ILE A 212 -18.44 23.20 -8.63
N ASP A 213 -19.28 22.31 -8.12
CA ASP A 213 -19.36 22.04 -6.67
C ASP A 213 -18.03 21.53 -6.13
N ALA A 214 -17.36 20.65 -6.88
CA ALA A 214 -16.05 20.13 -6.51
C ALA A 214 -14.96 21.22 -6.49
N ILE A 215 -14.94 22.10 -7.50
CA ILE A 215 -14.00 23.23 -7.55
C ILE A 215 -14.30 24.23 -6.44
N ALA A 216 -15.57 24.48 -6.12
CA ALA A 216 -15.97 25.33 -5.01
C ALA A 216 -15.51 24.75 -3.66
N GLN A 217 -15.64 23.44 -3.45
CA GLN A 217 -15.10 22.76 -2.27
C GLN A 217 -13.57 22.85 -2.20
N ALA A 218 -12.90 22.84 -3.34
CA ALA A 218 -11.46 23.09 -3.46
C ALA A 218 -11.07 24.58 -3.25
N GLY A 219 -12.02 25.45 -2.91
CA GLY A 219 -11.80 26.88 -2.64
C GLY A 219 -11.74 27.76 -3.89
N GLY A 220 -12.16 27.25 -5.04
CA GLY A 220 -12.12 27.93 -6.33
C GLY A 220 -10.79 27.76 -7.07
N VAL A 221 -10.76 28.25 -8.31
CA VAL A 221 -9.52 28.36 -9.10
C VAL A 221 -8.67 29.53 -8.59
N HIS A 222 -7.35 29.43 -8.71
CA HIS A 222 -6.44 30.52 -8.34
C HIS A 222 -6.68 31.76 -9.22
N ARG A 223 -6.62 32.97 -8.64
CA ARG A 223 -6.84 34.24 -9.39
C ARG A 223 -5.84 34.49 -10.52
N ASP A 224 -4.66 33.87 -10.46
CA ASP A 224 -3.61 33.96 -11.48
C ASP A 224 -3.74 32.89 -12.57
N SER A 225 -4.78 32.05 -12.52
CA SER A 225 -5.01 30.99 -13.51
C SER A 225 -5.73 31.56 -14.74
N ASN A 226 -5.03 31.61 -15.88
CA ASN A 226 -5.60 31.98 -17.18
C ASN A 226 -6.24 30.76 -17.87
N SER A 227 -6.94 29.94 -17.08
CA SER A 227 -7.33 28.58 -17.47
C SER A 227 -8.66 28.62 -18.21
N SER A 228 -8.61 28.68 -19.54
CA SER A 228 -9.80 28.66 -20.41
C SER A 228 -10.46 27.28 -20.53
N SER A 229 -9.89 26.23 -19.93
CA SER A 229 -10.42 24.87 -19.98
C SER A 229 -10.18 24.08 -18.70
N ILE A 230 -11.18 23.31 -18.27
CA ILE A 230 -11.12 22.35 -17.17
C ILE A 230 -11.26 20.95 -17.76
N VAL A 231 -10.40 20.03 -17.33
CA VAL A 231 -10.42 18.66 -17.84
C VAL A 231 -11.06 17.74 -16.81
N LEU A 232 -12.18 17.13 -17.18
CA LEU A 232 -12.78 16.03 -16.45
C LEU A 232 -12.29 14.72 -17.08
N VAL A 233 -11.65 13.90 -16.24
CA VAL A 233 -11.31 12.53 -16.58
C VAL A 233 -12.23 11.65 -15.76
N ARG A 234 -13.02 10.84 -16.47
CA ARG A 234 -13.82 9.76 -15.89
C ARG A 234 -13.07 8.46 -16.13
N PRO A 235 -12.32 7.96 -15.14
CA PRO A 235 -11.52 6.75 -15.33
C PRO A 235 -12.41 5.56 -15.65
N SER A 236 -13.65 5.61 -15.14
CA SER A 236 -14.60 4.54 -15.31
C SER A 236 -14.84 4.26 -16.80
N THR A 237 -15.35 5.23 -17.54
CA THR A 237 -15.63 5.08 -18.97
C THR A 237 -14.43 5.38 -19.87
N ASN A 238 -13.25 5.63 -19.28
CA ASN A 238 -12.07 6.18 -19.94
C ASN A 238 -12.40 7.41 -20.81
N ARG A 239 -13.40 8.19 -20.38
CA ARG A 239 -13.92 9.34 -21.12
C ARG A 239 -13.25 10.61 -20.59
N ARG A 240 -12.73 11.40 -21.52
CA ARG A 240 -12.21 12.74 -21.24
C ARG A 240 -13.17 13.78 -21.77
N VAL A 241 -13.58 14.70 -20.92
CA VAL A 241 -14.39 15.86 -21.31
C VAL A 241 -13.58 17.11 -21.00
N ILE A 242 -13.40 17.94 -22.02
CA ILE A 242 -12.80 19.27 -21.86
C ILE A 242 -13.96 20.24 -21.77
N LEU A 243 -14.03 20.97 -20.66
CA LEU A 243 -15.09 21.93 -20.36
C LEU A 243 -14.51 23.33 -20.52
N SER A 244 -15.11 24.15 -21.39
CA SER A 244 -14.70 25.55 -21.57
C SER A 244 -15.36 26.42 -20.50
N GLN A 245 -14.82 27.62 -20.26
CA GLN A 245 -15.40 28.55 -19.27
C GLN A 245 -16.86 28.93 -19.59
N ASP A 246 -17.20 29.08 -20.87
CA ASP A 246 -18.56 29.37 -21.33
C ASP A 246 -19.54 28.20 -21.09
N ASP A 247 -19.03 26.97 -21.15
CA ASP A 247 -19.81 25.75 -20.89
C ASP A 247 -20.15 25.58 -19.40
N ILE A 248 -19.29 26.11 -18.53
CA ILE A 248 -19.41 26.02 -17.07
C ILE A 248 -20.36 27.11 -16.52
N LEU A 249 -20.45 28.26 -17.19
CA LEU A 249 -21.28 29.39 -16.78
C LEU A 249 -22.68 29.40 -17.42
N ALA A 250 -22.95 28.48 -18.36
CA ALA A 250 -24.25 28.38 -19.02
C ALA A 250 -25.37 27.90 -18.06
N PRO A 251 -26.60 28.44 -18.14
CA PRO A 251 -27.71 28.03 -17.27
C PRO A 251 -28.15 26.58 -17.55
N ILE A 252 -27.85 25.69 -16.60
CA ILE A 252 -28.48 24.39 -16.25
C ILE A 252 -28.55 23.28 -17.31
N ASN A 253 -28.50 23.53 -18.62
CA ASN A 253 -28.69 22.47 -19.62
C ASN A 253 -27.61 22.44 -20.71
N ALA A 254 -26.50 21.75 -20.42
CA ALA A 254 -25.79 20.86 -21.37
C ALA A 254 -24.42 20.39 -20.83
N VAL A 255 -23.78 21.16 -19.94
CA VAL A 255 -22.36 20.94 -19.62
C VAL A 255 -22.02 21.07 -18.13
N ASN A 256 -23.02 21.15 -17.25
CA ASN A 256 -22.80 20.91 -15.82
C ASN A 256 -22.70 19.39 -15.58
N ALA A 257 -21.58 18.81 -16.02
CA ALA A 257 -21.35 17.37 -15.98
C ALA A 257 -21.47 16.89 -14.53
N GLY A 258 -22.53 16.12 -14.26
CA GLY A 258 -22.68 15.41 -13.00
C GLY A 258 -21.47 14.52 -12.77
N LEU A 259 -20.82 14.71 -11.63
CA LEU A 259 -19.66 13.93 -11.26
C LEU A 259 -20.09 12.54 -10.81
N GLU A 260 -19.30 11.58 -11.23
CA GLU A 260 -19.37 10.22 -10.74
C GLU A 260 -18.31 9.99 -9.66
N ARG A 261 -18.54 8.94 -8.89
CA ARG A 261 -17.63 8.40 -7.90
C ARG A 261 -16.26 8.13 -8.54
N GLY A 262 -15.19 8.73 -8.01
CA GLY A 262 -13.82 8.54 -8.52
C GLY A 262 -13.42 9.41 -9.72
N ASP A 263 -14.27 10.38 -10.13
CA ASP A 263 -13.91 11.34 -11.18
C ASP A 263 -12.71 12.22 -10.78
N ILE A 264 -11.91 12.59 -11.77
CA ILE A 264 -10.73 13.45 -11.60
C ILE A 264 -10.95 14.74 -12.39
N ILE A 265 -10.84 15.87 -11.70
CA ILE A 265 -10.92 17.22 -12.23
C ILE A 265 -9.53 17.81 -12.21
N TYR A 266 -9.07 18.27 -13.37
CA TYR A 266 -7.76 18.89 -13.52
C TYR A 266 -7.89 20.31 -14.08
N VAL A 267 -7.33 21.28 -13.35
CA VAL A 267 -7.27 22.69 -13.75
C VAL A 267 -5.84 23.03 -14.20
N PRO A 268 -5.59 23.20 -15.51
CA PRO A 268 -4.25 23.44 -16.04
C PRO A 268 -3.69 24.81 -15.64
N THR A 269 -2.37 24.93 -15.58
CA THR A 269 -1.64 26.16 -15.21
C THR A 269 -1.50 27.17 -16.35
N ASN A 270 -1.53 26.74 -17.62
CA ASN A 270 -1.49 27.57 -18.83
C ASN A 270 -2.06 26.77 -20.02
N ILE A 271 -2.55 27.45 -21.07
CA ILE A 271 -3.07 26.85 -22.32
C ILE A 271 -2.02 25.94 -23.03
N LEU A 272 -0.74 26.08 -22.66
CA LEU A 272 0.42 25.35 -23.17
C LEU A 272 1.15 24.55 -22.07
N ALA A 273 0.46 24.07 -21.04
CA ALA A 273 1.00 22.98 -20.23
C ALA A 273 0.84 21.67 -21.02
N ASP A 274 1.93 21.32 -21.70
CA ASP A 274 2.07 20.20 -22.64
C ASP A 274 1.35 18.93 -22.16
N VAL A 275 0.50 18.38 -23.02
CA VAL A 275 -0.26 17.14 -22.78
C VAL A 275 0.69 15.99 -22.40
N GLY A 276 1.96 16.08 -22.78
CA GLY A 276 3.04 15.18 -22.35
C GLY A 276 3.33 15.20 -20.84
N TYR A 277 3.27 16.34 -20.16
CA TYR A 277 3.52 16.44 -18.71
C TYR A 277 2.42 15.75 -17.90
N VAL A 278 1.17 15.87 -18.38
CA VAL A 278 0.02 15.20 -17.81
C VAL A 278 0.06 13.69 -18.12
N LEU A 279 0.52 13.29 -19.32
CA LEU A 279 0.70 11.87 -19.66
C LEU A 279 1.84 11.20 -18.88
N ASP A 280 2.93 11.90 -18.57
CA ASP A 280 4.04 11.33 -17.80
C ASP A 280 3.67 11.10 -16.32
N LYS A 281 2.92 12.03 -15.73
CA LYS A 281 2.37 11.86 -14.37
C LYS A 281 1.16 10.95 -14.32
N LEU A 282 0.32 10.95 -15.35
CA LEU A 282 -0.81 10.02 -15.42
C LEU A 282 -0.37 8.62 -15.82
N ASN A 283 0.71 8.37 -16.55
CA ASN A 283 1.19 7.01 -16.84
C ASN A 283 1.53 6.21 -15.57
N ALA A 284 1.78 6.87 -14.43
CA ALA A 284 1.90 6.21 -13.14
C ALA A 284 0.55 5.94 -12.45
N PHE A 285 -0.52 6.66 -12.81
CA PHE A 285 -1.86 6.63 -12.18
C PHE A 285 -2.95 5.99 -13.07
N SER A 286 -2.80 6.00 -14.39
CA SER A 286 -3.79 5.61 -15.40
C SER A 286 -3.96 4.09 -15.52
N TRP A 287 -2.96 3.32 -15.09
CA TRP A 287 -3.05 1.86 -15.01
C TRP A 287 -3.90 1.35 -13.84
N VAL A 288 -4.23 2.21 -12.86
CA VAL A 288 -4.96 1.80 -11.65
C VAL A 288 -6.48 1.84 -11.83
N PHE A 289 -7.02 2.65 -12.75
CA PHE A 289 -8.46 3.00 -12.72
C PHE A 289 -9.27 2.61 -13.97
N LEU A 290 -8.65 2.03 -15.00
CA LEU A 290 -9.31 1.70 -16.27
C LEU A 290 -10.01 0.33 -16.27
N ALA A 291 -10.02 -0.37 -15.14
CA ALA A 291 -10.37 -1.78 -15.09
C ALA A 291 -11.72 -2.10 -14.41
N ASP A 292 -12.36 -1.13 -13.75
CA ASP A 292 -13.54 -1.40 -12.91
C ASP A 292 -14.90 -1.14 -13.60
N THR A 293 -14.91 -0.80 -14.89
CA THR A 293 -16.14 -0.26 -15.55
C THR A 293 -16.67 -1.09 -16.70
N LEU A 294 -16.01 -2.20 -17.03
CA LEU A 294 -16.48 -3.08 -18.11
C LEU A 294 -17.03 -4.41 -17.62
N ARG A 295 -17.28 -4.60 -16.31
CA ARG A 295 -17.99 -5.78 -15.76
C ARG A 295 -19.44 -5.53 -15.38
N GLY A 296 -20.05 -4.48 -15.93
CA GLY A 296 -21.48 -4.18 -15.78
C GLY A 296 -22.25 -4.28 -17.09
N ASN A 297 -21.99 -5.26 -17.96
CA ASN A 297 -22.93 -5.72 -19.00
C ASN A 297 -22.40 -6.97 -19.74
N ARG A 298 -22.55 -8.14 -19.13
CA ARG A 298 -22.95 -9.42 -19.77
C ARG A 298 -23.01 -10.53 -18.74
#